data_AF-A0AAD8FJ75-F1
#
_entry.id   AF-A0AAD8FJ75-F1
#
_cell.length_a   1.000
_cell.length_b   1.000
_cell.length_c   1.000
_cell.angle_alpha   90.00
_cell.angle_beta   90.00
_cell.angle_gamma   90.00
#
_symmetry.space_group_name_H-M   'P 1'
#
loop_
_entity.id
_entity.type
_entity.pdbx_description
1 polymer ?
#
loop_
_entity_poly.entity_id
_entity_poly.type
_entity_poly.pdbx_seq_one_letter_code
_entity_poly.pdbx_strand_id
1 'polypeptide(L)'
;MADISRAEASKDGHIAARIIYPNGSQLKKQLPLVDRDGDDMTYGEIKKNLLAEQEPGLDPKSYYLVLIEENNCIMPDDAYIVDSLQQLLLKTPPTFTFQRK
;
A
#
# COMPACT_ATOMS: atom_id res chain seq x y z
N MET A 1 -25.13 -10.13 10.32
CA MET A 1 -24.53 -8.83 9.96
C MET A 1 -23.54 -9.15 8.87
N ALA A 2 -23.83 -8.76 7.64
CA ALA A 2 -22.98 -9.11 6.50
C ALA A 2 -21.67 -8.33 6.63
N ASP A 3 -20.56 -9.06 6.65
CA ASP A 3 -19.19 -8.57 6.64
C ASP A 3 -18.94 -7.87 5.30
N ILE A 4 -19.31 -6.59 5.21
CA ILE A 4 -19.18 -5.80 3.98
C ILE A 4 -17.73 -5.32 3.78
N SER A 5 -16.89 -5.47 4.80
CA SER A 5 -15.50 -4.99 4.79
C SER A 5 -14.60 -5.77 3.81
N ARG A 6 -14.94 -7.01 3.45
CA ARG A 6 -14.16 -7.81 2.47
C ARG A 6 -14.55 -7.58 1.01
N ALA A 7 -15.66 -6.90 0.71
CA ALA A 7 -16.29 -6.96 -0.61
C ALA A 7 -15.69 -6.02 -1.70
N GLU A 8 -14.87 -5.03 -1.33
CA GLU A 8 -14.30 -4.07 -2.31
C GLU A 8 -12.76 -4.06 -2.38
N ALA A 9 -12.09 -4.80 -1.50
CA ALA A 9 -10.84 -5.44 -1.88
C ALA A 9 -11.20 -6.41 -3.01
N SER A 10 -10.78 -6.13 -4.25
CA SER A 10 -11.10 -6.95 -5.43
C SER A 10 -11.11 -8.43 -5.06
N LYS A 11 -12.10 -9.22 -5.50
CA LYS A 11 -12.30 -10.65 -5.18
C LYS A 11 -11.02 -11.53 -5.11
N ASP A 12 -9.93 -11.07 -5.70
CA ASP A 12 -8.57 -11.58 -5.70
C ASP A 12 -7.66 -11.20 -4.50
N GLY A 13 -8.09 -10.41 -3.53
CA GLY A 13 -7.22 -9.95 -2.42
C GLY A 13 -6.16 -8.92 -2.85
N HIS A 14 -6.44 -8.18 -3.93
CA HIS A 14 -5.56 -7.17 -4.49
C HIS A 14 -6.27 -5.83 -4.65
N ILE A 15 -5.50 -4.74 -4.52
CA ILE A 15 -6.00 -3.38 -4.71
C ILE A 15 -5.16 -2.61 -5.73
N ALA A 16 -5.82 -1.96 -6.68
CA ALA A 16 -5.14 -1.06 -7.59
C ALA A 16 -4.69 0.20 -6.84
N ALA A 17 -3.39 0.46 -6.79
CA ALA A 17 -2.84 1.66 -6.20
C ALA A 17 -1.85 2.33 -7.17
N ARG A 18 -1.67 3.64 -7.00
CA ARG A 18 -0.62 4.38 -7.69
C ARG A 18 0.54 4.61 -6.73
N ILE A 19 1.74 4.24 -7.14
CA ILE A 19 2.96 4.33 -6.33
C ILE A 19 3.89 5.35 -6.98
N ILE A 20 4.31 6.36 -6.22
CA ILE A 20 5.29 7.37 -6.61
C ILE A 20 6.60 7.08 -5.89
N TYR A 21 7.60 6.60 -6.64
CA TYR A 21 8.92 6.22 -6.13
C TYR A 21 9.80 7.44 -5.82
N PRO A 22 10.84 7.27 -4.98
CA PRO A 22 11.78 8.34 -4.63
C PRO A 22 12.46 8.98 -5.84
N ASN A 23 12.73 8.19 -6.88
CA ASN A 23 13.31 8.66 -8.14
C ASN A 23 12.33 9.50 -9.01
N GLY A 24 11.09 9.72 -8.56
CA GLY A 24 10.04 10.46 -9.27
C GLY A 24 9.21 9.61 -10.23
N SER A 25 9.57 8.34 -10.45
CA SER A 25 8.81 7.43 -11.28
C SER A 25 7.48 7.09 -10.64
N GLN A 26 6.45 6.92 -11.48
CA GLN A 26 5.11 6.55 -11.02
C GLN A 26 4.71 5.22 -11.65
N LEU A 27 4.23 4.30 -10.83
CA LEU A 27 3.73 3.00 -11.28
C LEU A 27 2.32 2.79 -10.76
N LYS A 28 1.41 2.40 -11.64
CA LYS A 28 0.11 1.86 -11.23
C LYS A 28 0.24 0.36 -11.15
N LYS A 29 0.05 -0.22 -9.98
CA LYS A 29 0.15 -1.66 -9.77
C LYS A 29 -0.93 -2.12 -8.80
N GLN A 30 -1.30 -3.39 -8.92
CA GLN A 30 -2.11 -4.04 -7.91
C GLN A 30 -1.23 -4.45 -6.73
N LEU A 31 -1.51 -3.88 -5.56
CA LEU A 31 -0.88 -4.27 -4.32
C LEU A 31 -1.63 -5.49 -3.74
N PRO A 32 -0.92 -6.56 -3.37
CA PRO A 32 -1.53 -7.62 -2.58
C PRO A 32 -1.93 -7.08 -1.21
N LEU A 33 -3.14 -7.44 -0.77
CA LEU A 33 -3.63 -7.15 0.57
C LEU A 33 -3.28 -8.26 1.55
N VAL A 34 -3.08 -9.47 1.03
CA VAL A 34 -2.72 -10.67 1.76
C VAL A 34 -1.48 -11.30 1.15
N ASP A 35 -0.66 -11.95 1.97
CA ASP A 35 0.48 -12.75 1.53
C ASP A 35 -0.01 -14.05 0.86
N ARG A 36 0.91 -14.80 0.26
CA ARG A 36 0.66 -16.13 -0.32
C ARG A 36 0.03 -17.12 0.66
N ASP A 37 0.29 -17.00 1.97
CA ASP A 37 -0.33 -17.85 2.99
C ASP A 37 -1.78 -17.41 3.33
N GLY A 38 -2.18 -16.20 2.93
CA GLY A 38 -3.49 -15.62 3.23
C GLY A 38 -3.52 -14.71 4.45
N ASP A 39 -2.37 -14.46 5.07
CA ASP A 39 -2.21 -13.47 6.15
C ASP A 39 -2.24 -12.04 5.61
N ASP A 40 -2.77 -11.10 6.38
CA ASP A 40 -2.83 -9.69 6.02
C ASP A 40 -1.43 -9.08 5.91
N MET A 41 -1.15 -8.42 4.78
CA MET A 41 0.12 -7.74 4.57
C MET A 41 0.19 -6.41 5.30
N THR A 42 1.38 -6.11 5.81
CA THR A 42 1.66 -4.79 6.39
C THR A 42 2.19 -3.81 5.34
N TYR A 43 2.02 -2.51 5.57
CA TYR A 43 2.62 -1.49 4.71
C TYR A 43 4.14 -1.58 4.65
N GLY A 44 4.80 -2.04 5.73
CA GLY A 44 6.25 -2.26 5.74
C GLY A 44 6.69 -3.34 4.76
N GLU A 45 5.93 -4.44 4.66
CA GLU A 45 6.20 -5.51 3.70
C GLU A 45 5.94 -5.07 2.26
N ILE A 46 4.84 -4.37 2.02
CA ILE A 46 4.51 -3.83 0.70
C ILE A 46 5.57 -2.84 0.25
N LYS A 47 5.97 -1.92 1.13
CA LYS A 47 7.04 -0.95 0.90
C LYS A 47 8.34 -1.64 0.52
N LYS A 48 8.71 -2.71 1.24
CA LYS A 48 9.91 -3.51 0.96
C LYS A 48 9.83 -4.18 -0.41
N ASN A 49 8.71 -4.79 -0.75
CA ASN A 49 8.51 -5.43 -2.05
C ASN A 49 8.57 -4.40 -3.20
N LEU A 50 7.89 -3.27 -3.07
CA LEU A 50 7.88 -2.21 -4.09
C LEU A 50 9.30 -1.66 -4.35
N LEU A 51 10.06 -1.38 -3.28
CA LEU A 51 11.44 -0.91 -3.41
C LEU A 51 12.35 -2.00 -3.96
N ALA A 52 12.22 -3.25 -3.54
CA ALA A 52 13.00 -4.35 -4.09
C ALA A 52 12.76 -4.57 -5.59
N GLU A 53 11.53 -4.33 -6.07
CA GLU A 53 11.20 -4.47 -7.49
C GLU A 53 11.67 -3.30 -8.35
N GLN A 54 11.55 -2.05 -7.89
CA GLN A 54 11.87 -0.88 -8.69
C GLN A 54 13.26 -0.28 -8.40
N GLU A 55 13.67 -0.25 -7.14
CA GLU A 55 14.95 0.33 -6.70
C GLU A 55 15.69 -0.64 -5.75
N PRO A 56 16.17 -1.80 -6.25
CA PRO A 56 16.74 -2.90 -5.44
C PRO A 56 17.98 -2.58 -4.59
N GLY A 57 18.43 -1.32 -4.54
CA GLY A 57 19.51 -0.84 -3.69
C GLY A 57 19.08 0.16 -2.60
N LEU A 58 17.79 0.54 -2.56
CA LEU A 58 17.29 1.45 -1.55
C LEU A 58 16.92 0.71 -0.27
N ASP A 59 17.37 1.24 0.86
CA ASP A 59 16.99 0.70 2.16
C ASP A 59 15.54 1.14 2.49
N PRO A 60 14.60 0.18 2.61
CA PRO A 60 13.20 0.52 2.85
C PRO A 60 12.97 1.18 4.20
N LYS A 61 13.87 0.99 5.19
CA LYS A 61 13.72 1.64 6.50
C LYS A 61 14.05 3.14 6.43
N SER A 62 14.74 3.58 5.39
CA SER A 62 15.05 5.01 5.15
C SER A 62 13.89 5.79 4.55
N TYR A 63 12.75 5.15 4.26
CA TYR A 63 11.56 5.79 3.70
C TYR A 63 10.29 5.49 4.52
N TYR A 64 9.44 6.49 4.65
CA TYR A 64 8.04 6.38 5.03
C TYR A 64 7.19 6.15 3.79
N LEU A 65 6.21 5.26 3.89
CA LEU A 65 5.13 5.18 2.91
C LEU A 65 4.06 6.17 3.31
N VAL A 66 3.73 7.11 2.42
CA VAL A 66 2.75 8.15 2.68
C VAL A 66 1.62 8.00 1.68
N LEU A 67 0.40 7.88 2.19
CA LEU A 67 -0.80 7.91 1.39
C LEU A 67 -1.16 9.36 1.09
N ILE A 68 -1.01 9.76 -0.17
CA ILE A 68 -1.46 11.05 -0.70
C ILE A 68 -2.96 10.96 -0.98
N GLU A 69 -3.75 11.01 0.08
CA GLU A 69 -5.17 11.32 0.03
C GLU A 69 -5.39 12.73 0.62
N GLU A 70 -6.64 13.13 0.87
CA GLU A 70 -7.03 14.48 1.31
C GLU A 70 -6.23 15.02 2.53
N ASN A 71 -5.61 14.14 3.33
CA ASN A 71 -4.86 14.51 4.54
C ASN A 71 -3.39 14.04 4.57
N ASN A 72 -2.82 13.51 3.47
CA ASN A 72 -1.42 13.02 3.44
C ASN A 72 -1.03 12.14 4.64
N CYS A 73 -1.67 10.98 4.79
CA CYS A 73 -1.50 10.13 5.96
C CYS A 73 -0.22 9.28 5.87
N ILE A 74 0.63 9.34 6.90
CA ILE A 74 1.83 8.49 6.99
C ILE A 74 1.39 7.09 7.42
N MET A 75 1.71 6.09 6.59
CA MET A 75 1.39 4.69 6.87
C MET A 75 2.53 4.08 7.68
N PRO A 76 2.29 3.69 8.95
CA PRO A 76 3.32 3.04 9.75
C PRO A 76 3.60 1.64 9.21
N ASP A 77 4.85 1.21 9.34
CA ASP A 77 5.31 -0.06 8.78
C ASP A 77 4.57 -1.29 9.36
N ASP A 78 4.08 -1.19 10.59
CA ASP A 78 3.33 -2.23 11.32
C ASP A 78 1.81 -2.21 11.03
N ALA A 79 1.30 -1.20 10.31
CA ALA A 79 -0.11 -1.15 9.98
C ALA A 79 -0.45 -2.11 8.84
N TYR A 80 -1.55 -2.82 9.01
CA TYR A 80 -2.14 -3.68 7.99
C TYR A 80 -2.80 -2.83 6.90
N ILE A 81 -2.51 -3.17 5.64
CA ILE A 81 -3.07 -2.47 4.49
C ILE A 81 -4.59 -2.61 4.42
N VAL A 82 -5.12 -3.77 4.82
CA VAL A 82 -6.56 -4.07 4.75
C VAL A 82 -7.37 -3.14 5.65
N ASP A 83 -6.90 -2.87 6.86
CA ASP A 83 -7.61 -2.00 7.82
C ASP A 83 -7.67 -0.56 7.31
N SER A 84 -6.51 -0.04 6.90
CA SER A 84 -6.39 1.34 6.42
C SER A 84 -7.16 1.55 5.11
N LEU A 85 -7.16 0.58 4.20
CA LEU A 85 -7.87 0.68 2.93
C LEU A 85 -9.36 0.34 3.02
N GLN A 86 -9.81 -0.47 3.98
CA GLN A 86 -11.24 -0.64 4.27
C GLN A 86 -11.88 0.64 4.80
N GLN A 87 -11.15 1.40 5.61
CA GLN A 87 -11.62 2.69 6.12
C GLN A 87 -11.71 3.75 5.01
N LEU A 88 -10.87 3.65 3.97
CA LEU A 88 -11.00 4.44 2.77
C LEU A 88 -12.14 3.84 1.94
N LEU A 89 -13.30 4.50 1.92
CA LEU A 89 -14.36 4.23 0.94
C LEU A 89 -13.85 4.63 -0.46
N LEU A 90 -12.98 3.82 -1.04
CA LEU A 90 -12.15 4.12 -2.21
C LEU A 90 -13.02 4.29 -3.47
N LYS A 91 -13.55 5.50 -3.66
CA LYS A 91 -14.14 5.92 -4.94
C LYS A 91 -13.09 5.99 -6.06
N THR A 92 -11.82 6.10 -5.69
CA THR A 92 -10.66 6.18 -6.57
C THR A 92 -9.49 5.37 -6.00
N PRO A 93 -8.60 4.85 -6.86
CA PRO A 93 -7.44 4.09 -6.41
C PRO A 93 -6.50 4.98 -5.56
N PRO A 94 -6.04 4.51 -4.39
CA PRO A 94 -5.19 5.30 -3.50
C PRO A 94 -3.83 5.60 -4.15
N THR A 95 -3.26 6.76 -3.84
CA THR A 95 -1.92 7.14 -4.28
C THR A 95 -0.93 7.12 -3.12
N PHE A 96 0.09 6.28 -3.19
CA PHE A 96 1.18 6.22 -2.22
C PHE A 96 2.44 6.86 -2.77
N THR A 97 3.23 7.49 -1.89
CA THR A 97 4.54 8.02 -2.19
C THR A 97 5.55 7.63 -1.13
N PHE A 98 6.81 7.56 -1.51
CA PHE A 98 7.91 7.36 -0.59
C PHE A 98 8.48 8.71 -0.16
N GLN A 99 8.38 9.02 1.13
CA GLN A 99 9.04 10.17 1.74
C GLN A 99 10.26 9.70 2.50
N ARG A 100 11.39 10.39 2.37
CA ARG A 100 12.60 10.05 3.11
C ARG A 100 12.38 10.32 4.61
N LYS A 101 12.81 9.39 5.47
CA LYS A 101 12.76 9.57 6.93
C LYS A 101 13.77 10.62 7.40
#